data_AF-H2LPF5-F1
#
_entry.id   AF-H2LPF5-F1
#
_cell.length_a   1.000
_cell.length_b   1.000
_cell.length_c   1.000
_cell.angle_alpha   90.00
_cell.angle_beta   90.00
_cell.angle_gamma   90.00
#
_symmetry.space_group_name_H-M   'P 1'
#
loop_
_entity.id
_entity.type
_entity.pdbx_description
1 polymer ?
#
loop_
_entity_poly.entity_id
_entity_poly.type
_entity_poly.pdbx_seq_one_letter_code
_entity_poly.pdbx_strand_id
1 'polypeptide(L)'
;MAEELFKVRLKFVDKVSKPVLTQLLDMLLQDKVLNDEERESICEEKSRADMARSLIDTVRKKGSTASKMMINHFEQKDPILFSELGLSCPEPAQTNSHSQRDEPATTVLTAEDFWKKTQNDPNVYPVTKASYKSRVALMITNIKFSNEKLNRAGAEKDEENMDRLLSKLGYEVVKHKSLTGKAINEAFIEFTKHPKLKETDSVIVVLMSHGKLGAVLGVEWKHDDENPDEFPVNSIYEHLGPEKCPALLDKPKIIIIQACRGDQTGSVCISDSGNQAEEFLHPAAAGDLLEDNLRFVHKEKDFISLLSCTPDTKAFRCRARGSHLIQYIVEIFNTDADTLYIQELFRKVMLRFESFAFKHNRQMATIERCTLLKQFYFYPGLGDTNHS
;
A
#
# COMPACT_ATOMS: atom_id res chain seq x y z
N MET A 1 14.89 27.45 0.52
CA MET A 1 15.79 26.41 -0.05
C MET A 1 17.26 26.84 -0.21
N ALA A 2 17.66 27.70 -1.16
CA ALA A 2 19.09 28.07 -1.31
C ALA A 2 19.65 28.85 -0.10
N GLU A 3 18.80 29.66 0.56
CA GLU A 3 19.12 30.32 1.84
C GLU A 3 19.07 29.38 3.04
N GLU A 4 18.35 28.26 2.97
CA GLU A 4 18.28 27.26 4.06
C GLU A 4 19.55 26.43 4.12
N LEU A 5 20.06 25.98 2.96
CA LEU A 5 21.40 25.36 2.88
C LEU A 5 22.48 26.30 3.42
N PHE A 6 22.36 27.62 3.20
CA PHE A 6 23.28 28.60 3.76
C PHE A 6 23.18 28.68 5.30
N LYS A 7 21.97 28.64 5.87
CA LYS A 7 21.72 28.67 7.32
C LYS A 7 22.24 27.42 8.03
N VAL A 8 22.14 26.24 7.40
CA VAL A 8 22.60 24.97 8.00
C VAL A 8 24.04 24.60 7.65
N ARG A 9 24.69 25.34 6.74
CA ARG A 9 26.05 25.08 6.22
C ARG A 9 27.07 24.77 7.31
N LEU A 10 27.14 25.59 8.35
CA LEU A 10 28.12 25.43 9.43
C LEU A 10 27.90 24.14 10.24
N LYS A 11 26.65 23.83 10.56
CA LYS A 11 26.29 22.63 11.34
C LYS A 11 26.39 21.36 10.50
N PHE A 12 26.05 21.43 9.21
CA PHE A 12 26.21 20.32 8.28
C PHE A 12 27.68 19.93 8.12
N VAL A 13 28.56 20.92 7.89
CA VAL A 13 30.01 20.70 7.73
C VAL A 13 30.63 20.06 8.99
N ASP A 14 30.13 20.42 10.16
CA ASP A 14 30.62 19.89 11.44
C ASP A 14 30.20 18.43 11.69
N LYS A 15 28.94 18.10 11.39
CA LYS A 15 28.34 16.83 11.80
C LYS A 15 28.27 15.74 10.73
N VAL A 16 28.27 16.10 9.44
CA VAL A 16 28.07 15.13 8.35
C VAL A 16 29.23 14.13 8.27
N SER A 17 28.93 12.84 8.20
CA SER A 17 29.98 11.81 8.10
C SER A 17 30.56 11.72 6.67
N LYS A 18 31.83 11.33 6.54
CA LYS A 18 32.47 11.14 5.22
C LYS A 18 31.71 10.15 4.31
N PRO A 19 31.18 9.01 4.81
CA PRO A 19 30.37 8.11 3.99
C PRO A 19 29.07 8.74 3.48
N VAL A 20 28.41 9.58 4.29
CA VAL A 20 27.20 10.30 3.86
C VAL A 20 27.55 11.33 2.79
N LEU A 21 28.68 12.05 2.91
CA LEU A 21 29.15 12.96 1.86
C LEU A 21 29.40 12.25 0.53
N THR A 22 30.10 11.11 0.54
CA THR A 22 30.37 10.33 -0.68
C THR A 22 29.08 9.85 -1.31
N GLN A 23 28.12 9.35 -0.52
CA GLN A 23 26.82 8.93 -1.04
C GLN A 23 26.00 10.09 -1.59
N LEU A 24 26.04 11.27 -0.97
CA LEU A 24 25.37 12.47 -1.49
C LEU A 24 25.99 12.92 -2.81
N LEU A 25 27.32 12.87 -2.96
CA LEU A 25 28.01 13.16 -4.21
C LEU A 25 27.56 12.21 -5.33
N ASP A 26 27.49 10.91 -5.05
CA ASP A 26 27.08 9.90 -6.05
C ASP A 26 25.62 10.08 -6.47
N MET A 27 24.72 10.41 -5.54
CA MET A 27 23.31 10.68 -5.84
C MET A 27 23.13 11.99 -6.62
N LEU A 28 23.87 13.04 -6.27
CA LEU A 28 23.81 14.32 -6.98
C LEU A 28 24.43 14.23 -8.38
N LEU A 29 25.39 13.33 -8.60
CA LEU A 29 25.90 12.99 -9.93
C LEU A 29 24.86 12.20 -10.74
N GLN A 30 24.21 11.21 -10.12
CA GLN A 30 23.15 10.41 -10.76
C GLN A 30 21.97 11.27 -11.23
N ASP A 31 21.59 12.27 -10.43
CA ASP A 31 20.53 13.23 -10.74
C ASP A 31 20.98 14.37 -11.67
N LYS A 32 22.23 14.31 -12.19
CA LYS A 32 22.84 15.32 -13.05
C LYS A 32 22.89 16.73 -12.44
N VAL A 33 22.86 16.82 -11.11
CA VAL A 33 23.05 18.08 -10.38
C VAL A 33 24.53 18.47 -10.38
N LEU A 34 25.42 17.49 -10.21
CA LEU A 34 26.86 17.63 -10.38
C LEU A 34 27.29 16.98 -11.70
N ASN A 35 28.36 17.49 -12.30
CA ASN A 35 29.07 16.80 -13.38
C ASN A 35 30.28 16.03 -12.81
N ASP A 36 30.89 15.17 -13.64
CA ASP A 36 32.01 14.33 -13.21
C ASP A 36 33.22 15.17 -12.73
N GLU A 37 33.52 16.29 -13.40
CA GLU A 37 34.62 17.19 -13.03
C GLU A 37 34.41 17.88 -11.67
N GLU A 38 33.20 18.34 -11.38
CA GLU A 38 32.84 18.96 -10.10
C GLU A 38 32.86 17.91 -8.97
N ARG A 39 32.42 16.69 -9.25
CA ARG A 39 32.43 15.59 -8.28
C ARG A 39 33.86 15.17 -7.94
N GLU A 40 34.74 15.08 -8.94
CA GLU A 40 36.17 14.81 -8.72
C GLU A 40 36.85 15.94 -7.95
N SER A 41 36.62 17.20 -8.33
CA SER A 41 37.17 18.37 -7.63
C SER A 41 36.75 18.44 -6.15
N ILE A 42 35.50 18.08 -5.81
CA ILE A 42 35.03 18.01 -4.42
C ILE A 42 35.65 16.81 -3.67
N CYS A 43 35.89 15.69 -4.35
CA CYS A 43 36.50 14.50 -3.75
C CYS A 43 37.99 14.69 -3.42
N GLU A 44 38.69 15.54 -4.17
CA GLU A 44 40.12 15.84 -3.99
C GLU A 44 40.42 16.76 -2.80
N GLU A 45 39.40 17.27 -2.11
CA GLU A 45 39.55 18.14 -0.95
C GLU A 45 40.27 17.45 0.23
N LYS A 46 41.18 18.20 0.88
CA LYS A 46 42.11 17.65 1.88
C LYS A 46 41.45 17.22 3.19
N SER A 47 40.28 17.77 3.52
CA SER A 47 39.57 17.46 4.75
C SER A 47 38.08 17.19 4.51
N ARG A 48 37.46 16.38 5.38
CA ARG A 48 36.01 16.13 5.38
C ARG A 48 35.20 17.43 5.42
N ALA A 49 35.67 18.40 6.22
CA ALA A 49 34.99 19.68 6.37
C ALA A 49 35.07 20.52 5.08
N ASP A 50 36.21 20.49 4.39
CA ASP A 50 36.40 21.19 3.11
C ASP A 50 35.56 20.54 2.01
N MET A 51 35.52 19.21 1.97
CA MET A 51 34.63 18.44 1.09
C MET A 51 33.15 18.80 1.31
N ALA A 52 32.70 18.89 2.57
CA ALA A 52 31.33 19.29 2.89
C ALA A 52 31.01 20.74 2.51
N ARG A 53 31.97 21.67 2.68
CA ARG A 53 31.82 23.07 2.27
C ARG A 53 31.73 23.19 0.76
N SER A 54 32.64 22.54 0.05
CA SER A 54 32.71 22.55 -1.41
C SER A 54 31.44 21.96 -2.03
N LEU A 55 30.89 20.89 -1.45
CA LEU A 55 29.62 20.31 -1.86
C LEU A 55 28.44 21.29 -1.71
N ILE A 56 28.24 21.86 -0.50
CA ILE A 56 27.14 22.81 -0.26
C ILE A 56 27.26 24.04 -1.15
N ASP A 57 28.46 24.60 -1.29
CA ASP A 57 28.66 25.83 -2.04
C ASP A 57 28.46 25.62 -3.56
N THR A 58 28.88 24.47 -4.09
CA THR A 58 28.66 24.09 -5.49
C THR A 58 27.17 23.89 -5.78
N VAL A 59 26.46 23.15 -4.94
CA VAL A 59 25.01 22.91 -5.10
C VAL A 59 24.22 24.21 -4.95
N ARG A 60 24.61 25.09 -4.02
CA ARG A 60 23.95 26.39 -3.81
C ARG A 60 24.13 27.32 -5.00
N LYS A 61 25.32 27.37 -5.61
CA LYS A 61 25.60 28.20 -6.81
C LYS A 61 24.78 27.76 -8.02
N LYS A 62 24.38 26.49 -8.10
CA LYS A 62 23.52 25.94 -9.15
C LYS A 62 22.02 26.27 -8.99
N GLY A 63 21.62 26.86 -7.86
CA GLY A 63 20.28 27.40 -7.66
C GLY A 63 19.38 26.59 -6.72
N SER A 64 18.14 27.06 -6.58
CA SER A 64 17.17 26.54 -5.59
C SER A 64 16.71 25.11 -5.86
N THR A 65 16.63 24.69 -7.13
CA THR A 65 16.24 23.33 -7.53
C THR A 65 17.32 22.31 -7.13
N ALA A 66 18.59 22.60 -7.43
CA ALA A 66 19.73 21.79 -7.00
C ALA A 66 19.82 21.71 -5.47
N SER A 67 19.61 22.85 -4.80
CA SER A 67 19.56 22.93 -3.33
C SER A 67 18.47 22.04 -2.73
N LYS A 68 17.29 21.99 -3.34
CA LYS A 68 16.17 21.14 -2.90
C LYS A 68 16.45 19.66 -3.10
N MET A 69 17.07 19.28 -4.21
CA MET A 69 17.47 17.89 -4.48
C MET A 69 18.49 17.39 -3.45
N MET A 70 19.50 18.21 -3.10
CA MET A 70 20.45 17.86 -2.05
C MET A 70 19.80 17.71 -0.67
N ILE A 71 18.87 18.60 -0.31
CA ILE A 71 18.11 18.52 0.95
C ILE A 71 17.30 17.21 1.00
N ASN A 72 16.59 16.86 -0.07
CA ASN A 72 15.79 15.63 -0.13
C ASN A 72 16.65 14.37 -0.05
N HIS A 73 17.79 14.34 -0.74
CA HIS A 73 18.71 13.19 -0.65
C HIS A 73 19.35 13.09 0.72
N PHE A 74 19.62 14.22 1.36
CA PHE A 74 20.14 14.25 2.71
C PHE A 74 19.12 13.77 3.74
N GLU A 75 17.83 14.11 3.60
CA GLU A 75 16.75 13.54 4.41
C GLU A 75 16.68 12.02 4.30
N GLN A 76 16.84 11.47 3.09
CA GLN A 76 16.81 10.03 2.86
C GLN A 76 18.03 9.30 3.45
N LYS A 77 19.21 9.94 3.43
CA LYS A 77 20.48 9.31 3.83
C LYS A 77 20.80 9.45 5.29
N ASP A 78 20.42 10.56 5.91
CA ASP A 78 20.60 10.77 7.33
C ASP A 78 19.39 11.53 7.92
N PRO A 79 18.25 10.84 8.11
CA PRO A 79 17.04 11.46 8.67
C PRO A 79 17.25 12.04 10.07
N ILE A 80 18.19 11.47 10.83
CA ILE A 80 18.50 11.88 12.20
C ILE A 80 19.24 13.22 12.16
N LEU A 81 20.31 13.30 11.36
CA LEU A 81 21.05 14.56 11.21
C LEU A 81 20.23 15.62 10.47
N PHE A 82 19.34 15.23 9.56
CA PHE A 82 18.38 16.12 8.90
C PHE A 82 17.46 16.82 9.91
N SER A 83 16.90 16.06 10.86
CA SER A 83 16.10 16.59 11.96
C SER A 83 16.94 17.47 12.92
N GLU A 84 18.17 17.05 13.26
CA GLU A 84 19.07 17.85 14.11
C GLU A 84 19.51 19.19 13.49
N LEU A 85 19.57 19.26 12.15
CA LEU A 85 19.94 20.48 11.43
C LEU A 85 18.79 21.48 11.29
N GLY A 86 17.59 21.14 11.78
CA GLY A 86 16.42 22.01 11.74
C GLY A 86 15.88 22.26 10.33
N LEU A 87 16.13 21.32 9.41
CA LEU A 87 15.56 21.33 8.06
C LEU A 87 14.13 20.76 8.05
N SER A 88 13.72 20.08 9.12
CA SER A 88 12.32 19.77 9.40
C SER A 88 11.60 21.03 9.87
N CYS A 89 10.53 21.43 9.16
CA CYS A 89 9.63 22.49 9.60
C CYS A 89 9.17 22.27 11.04
N PRO A 90 9.40 23.23 11.96
CA PRO A 90 8.60 23.33 13.17
C PRO A 90 7.19 23.81 12.78
N GLU A 91 6.16 23.18 13.31
CA GLU A 91 4.85 23.82 13.44
C GLU A 91 5.05 25.17 14.16
N PRO A 92 4.62 26.32 13.60
CA PRO A 92 4.75 27.58 14.29
C PRO A 92 3.58 27.79 15.25
N ALA A 93 3.94 27.88 16.54
CA ALA A 93 3.16 28.61 17.53
C ALA A 93 2.94 30.06 17.06
N GLN A 94 1.72 30.55 17.25
CA GLN A 94 1.26 31.88 16.87
C GLN A 94 1.94 32.98 17.70
N THR A 95 2.43 34.03 17.02
CA THR A 95 2.41 35.40 17.54
C THR A 95 2.19 36.40 16.40
N ASN A 96 1.21 37.28 16.60
CA ASN A 96 0.70 38.31 15.69
C ASN A 96 1.74 39.35 15.25
N SER A 97 1.70 39.74 13.95
CA SER A 97 1.52 41.14 13.51
C SER A 97 1.41 41.26 11.98
N HIS A 98 0.31 41.86 11.51
CA HIS A 98 -0.03 42.46 10.20
C HIS A 98 0.91 42.24 8.98
N SER A 99 0.40 41.80 7.82
CA SER A 99 -0.36 42.65 6.90
C SER A 99 -1.01 41.83 5.76
N GLN A 100 -2.18 42.30 5.30
CA GLN A 100 -3.11 41.67 4.37
C GLN A 100 -2.51 41.28 3.01
N ARG A 101 -2.73 40.03 2.60
CA ARG A 101 -3.08 39.63 1.23
C ARG A 101 -4.06 38.47 1.31
N ASP A 102 -5.22 38.64 0.68
CA ASP A 102 -6.25 37.62 0.55
C ASP A 102 -5.75 36.45 -0.31
N GLU A 103 -5.44 35.33 0.33
CA GLU A 103 -5.34 34.00 -0.28
C GLU A 103 -6.52 33.18 0.27
N PRO A 104 -7.31 32.49 -0.57
CA PRO A 104 -8.48 31.76 -0.09
C PRO A 104 -8.03 30.62 0.83
N ALA A 105 -8.51 30.66 2.07
CA ALA A 105 -8.25 29.63 3.08
C ALA A 105 -8.60 28.25 2.50
N THR A 106 -7.60 27.37 2.40
CA THR A 106 -7.82 25.96 2.08
C THR A 106 -8.45 25.31 3.32
N THR A 107 -9.77 25.36 3.41
CA THR A 107 -10.53 24.67 4.45
C THR A 107 -10.16 23.19 4.39
N VAL A 108 -9.52 22.67 5.44
CA VAL A 108 -9.29 21.23 5.60
C VAL A 108 -10.68 20.58 5.64
N LEU A 109 -11.01 19.80 4.61
CA LEU A 109 -12.30 19.13 4.54
C LEU A 109 -12.33 18.02 5.59
N THR A 110 -13.32 18.05 6.48
CA THR A 110 -13.51 16.97 7.44
C THR A 110 -14.04 15.71 6.72
N ALA A 111 -13.87 14.54 7.33
CA ALA A 111 -14.45 13.29 6.81
C ALA A 111 -15.97 13.39 6.62
N GLU A 112 -16.65 14.13 7.50
CA GLU A 112 -18.08 14.41 7.44
C GLU A 112 -18.44 15.29 6.23
N ASP A 113 -17.65 16.33 5.95
CA ASP A 113 -17.87 17.21 4.79
C ASP A 113 -17.64 16.47 3.47
N PHE A 114 -16.58 15.65 3.40
CA PHE A 114 -16.30 14.84 2.22
C PHE A 114 -17.38 13.77 1.99
N TRP A 115 -17.85 13.12 3.06
CA TRP A 115 -18.98 12.18 3.00
C TRP A 115 -20.25 12.86 2.48
N LYS A 116 -20.63 14.03 3.02
CA LYS A 116 -21.80 14.80 2.56
C LYS A 116 -21.73 15.19 1.08
N LYS A 117 -20.52 15.47 0.57
CA LYS A 117 -20.30 15.80 -0.85
C LYS A 117 -20.48 14.61 -1.78
N THR A 118 -20.16 13.40 -1.31
CA THR A 118 -20.12 12.18 -2.14
C THR A 118 -21.33 11.27 -1.95
N GLN A 119 -22.10 11.40 -0.86
CA GLN A 119 -23.22 10.50 -0.52
C GLN A 119 -24.34 10.42 -1.56
N ASN A 120 -24.49 11.45 -2.41
CA ASN A 120 -25.54 11.52 -3.44
C ASN A 120 -25.00 11.21 -4.85
N ASP A 121 -23.71 10.88 -4.99
CA ASP A 121 -23.13 10.55 -6.28
C ASP A 121 -23.56 9.13 -6.71
N PRO A 122 -24.24 8.97 -7.87
CA PRO A 122 -24.67 7.66 -8.34
C PRO A 122 -23.50 6.68 -8.60
N ASN A 123 -22.29 7.20 -8.83
CA ASN A 123 -21.07 6.44 -9.08
C ASN A 123 -20.34 6.03 -7.79
N VAL A 124 -20.87 6.36 -6.60
CA VAL A 124 -20.28 6.04 -5.31
C VAL A 124 -21.14 5.00 -4.59
N TYR A 125 -20.50 4.03 -3.91
CA TYR A 125 -21.23 3.10 -3.05
C TYR A 125 -21.83 3.84 -1.85
N PRO A 126 -23.12 3.64 -1.55
CA PRO A 126 -23.76 4.36 -0.46
C PRO A 126 -23.19 3.93 0.89
N VAL A 127 -22.83 4.91 1.70
CA VAL A 127 -22.40 4.72 3.08
C VAL A 127 -23.29 5.59 3.97
N THR A 128 -23.86 5.00 5.01
CA THR A 128 -24.58 5.71 6.06
C THR A 128 -23.78 5.64 7.36
N LYS A 129 -24.03 6.54 8.31
CA LYS A 129 -23.40 6.45 9.64
C LYS A 129 -23.72 5.14 10.36
N ALA A 130 -24.90 4.56 10.12
CA ALA A 130 -25.30 3.29 10.70
C ALA A 130 -24.52 2.13 10.06
N SER A 131 -24.48 2.07 8.73
CA SER A 131 -23.75 1.02 8.00
C SER A 131 -22.25 1.06 8.29
N TYR A 132 -21.69 2.27 8.43
CA TYR A 132 -20.29 2.48 8.79
C TYR A 132 -19.95 1.84 10.14
N LYS A 133 -20.79 2.02 11.15
CA LYS A 133 -20.62 1.42 12.49
C LYS A 133 -20.81 -0.10 12.50
N SER A 134 -21.45 -0.64 11.47
CA SER A 134 -21.66 -2.08 11.26
C SER A 134 -20.61 -2.70 10.33
N ARG A 135 -19.51 -1.99 10.01
CA ARG A 135 -18.37 -2.56 9.27
C ARG A 135 -17.69 -3.67 10.05
N VAL A 136 -17.43 -4.77 9.34
CA VAL A 136 -16.74 -5.93 9.89
C VAL A 136 -15.72 -6.46 8.88
N ALA A 137 -14.56 -6.86 9.37
CA ALA A 137 -13.48 -7.45 8.59
C ALA A 137 -13.11 -8.83 9.13
N LEU A 138 -12.75 -9.73 8.23
CA LEU A 138 -12.16 -11.03 8.58
C LEU A 138 -10.65 -10.97 8.36
N MET A 139 -9.86 -11.30 9.38
CA MET A 139 -8.41 -11.38 9.27
C MET A 139 -7.91 -12.75 9.70
N ILE A 140 -7.27 -13.46 8.78
CA ILE A 140 -6.69 -14.79 9.01
C ILE A 140 -5.19 -14.74 8.77
N THR A 141 -4.41 -15.02 9.82
CA THR A 141 -2.95 -14.97 9.78
C THR A 141 -2.36 -16.32 10.16
N ASN A 142 -1.80 -17.05 9.20
CA ASN A 142 -1.03 -18.26 9.49
C ASN A 142 0.42 -17.89 9.78
N ILE A 143 0.88 -18.18 11.00
CA ILE A 143 2.17 -17.74 11.51
C ILE A 143 3.04 -18.95 11.86
N LYS A 144 2.49 -19.85 12.69
CA LYS A 144 3.14 -21.07 13.12
C LYS A 144 2.61 -22.25 12.32
N PHE A 145 3.50 -22.97 11.67
CA PHE A 145 3.21 -24.16 10.89
C PHE A 145 3.75 -25.38 11.64
N SER A 146 3.17 -26.56 11.42
CA SER A 146 3.67 -27.78 12.06
C SER A 146 5.10 -28.11 11.64
N ASN A 147 5.48 -27.74 10.41
CA ASN A 147 6.87 -27.61 10.02
C ASN A 147 7.42 -26.23 10.41
N GLU A 148 8.20 -26.17 11.49
CA GLU A 148 8.76 -24.91 12.00
C GLU A 148 9.61 -24.13 10.99
N LYS A 149 10.19 -24.80 9.98
CA LYS A 149 10.94 -24.13 8.89
C LYS A 149 10.05 -23.21 8.05
N LEU A 150 8.75 -23.44 8.06
CA LEU A 150 7.75 -22.63 7.36
C LEU A 150 7.19 -21.50 8.26
N ASN A 151 7.66 -21.34 9.50
CA ASN A 151 7.19 -20.26 10.36
C ASN A 151 7.45 -18.88 9.75
N ARG A 152 6.43 -18.02 9.80
CA ARG A 152 6.41 -16.72 9.10
C ARG A 152 6.82 -15.59 10.04
N ALA A 153 8.08 -15.57 10.47
CA ALA A 153 8.61 -14.52 11.34
C ALA A 153 8.32 -13.11 10.81
N GLY A 154 7.70 -12.26 11.65
CA GLY A 154 7.28 -10.90 11.30
C GLY A 154 5.83 -10.80 10.83
N ALA A 155 5.11 -11.91 10.67
CA ALA A 155 3.67 -11.91 10.38
C ALA A 155 2.83 -11.40 11.55
N GLU A 156 3.34 -11.47 12.78
CA GLU A 156 2.73 -10.83 13.95
C GLU A 156 2.68 -9.31 13.76
N LYS A 157 3.73 -8.72 13.20
CA LYS A 157 3.78 -7.28 12.90
C LYS A 157 2.80 -6.90 11.79
N ASP A 158 2.66 -7.76 10.78
CA ASP A 158 1.66 -7.60 9.73
C ASP A 158 0.25 -7.56 10.32
N GLU A 159 -0.06 -8.51 11.20
CA GLU A 159 -1.34 -8.59 11.89
C GLU A 159 -1.63 -7.34 12.74
N GLU A 160 -0.68 -6.93 13.60
CA GLU A 160 -0.83 -5.75 14.45
C GLU A 160 -1.09 -4.48 13.62
N ASN A 161 -0.36 -4.31 12.53
CA ASN A 161 -0.49 -3.13 11.68
C ASN A 161 -1.83 -3.12 10.93
N MET A 162 -2.28 -4.27 10.43
CA MET A 162 -3.59 -4.40 9.77
C MET A 162 -4.74 -4.24 10.74
N ASP A 163 -4.67 -4.85 11.93
CA ASP A 163 -5.69 -4.70 12.97
C ASP A 163 -5.91 -3.22 13.34
N ARG A 164 -4.82 -2.50 13.57
CA ARG A 164 -4.85 -1.06 13.85
C ARG A 164 -5.42 -0.25 12.68
N LEU A 165 -5.00 -0.57 11.45
CA LEU A 165 -5.48 0.13 10.26
C LEU A 165 -6.98 -0.07 10.06
N LEU A 166 -7.45 -1.32 10.06
CA LEU A 166 -8.85 -1.66 9.84
C LEU A 166 -9.75 -1.07 10.92
N SER A 167 -9.30 -1.10 12.17
CA SER A 167 -10.00 -0.43 13.28
C SER A 167 -10.14 1.07 13.04
N LYS A 168 -9.08 1.75 12.57
CA LYS A 168 -9.11 3.18 12.23
C LYS A 168 -10.03 3.49 11.04
N LEU A 169 -10.22 2.53 10.12
CA LEU A 169 -11.16 2.64 9.00
C LEU A 169 -12.61 2.29 9.39
N GLY A 170 -12.87 2.01 10.67
CA GLY A 170 -14.20 1.77 11.23
C GLY A 170 -14.63 0.30 11.27
N TYR A 171 -13.74 -0.65 10.98
CA TYR A 171 -14.09 -2.08 10.95
C TYR A 171 -13.89 -2.74 12.31
N GLU A 172 -14.88 -3.52 12.74
CA GLU A 172 -14.66 -4.58 13.73
C GLU A 172 -13.86 -5.72 13.10
N VAL A 173 -12.75 -6.14 13.70
CA VAL A 173 -11.86 -7.14 13.11
C VAL A 173 -12.03 -8.51 13.80
N VAL A 174 -12.58 -9.47 13.07
CA VAL A 174 -12.66 -10.89 13.47
C VAL A 174 -11.34 -11.56 13.12
N LYS A 175 -10.55 -11.96 14.13
CA LYS A 175 -9.17 -12.45 13.96
C LYS A 175 -9.06 -13.95 14.20
N HIS A 176 -8.39 -14.64 13.28
CA HIS A 176 -7.98 -16.04 13.46
C HIS A 176 -6.48 -16.21 13.17
N LYS A 177 -5.86 -17.13 13.91
CA LYS A 177 -4.42 -17.42 13.81
C LYS A 177 -4.16 -18.88 13.53
N SER A 178 -3.23 -19.13 12.61
CA SER A 178 -2.61 -20.44 12.41
C SER A 178 -3.63 -21.57 12.23
N LEU A 179 -4.48 -21.42 11.20
CA LEU A 179 -5.55 -22.34 10.83
C LEU A 179 -5.12 -23.33 9.74
N THR A 180 -5.69 -24.53 9.78
CA THR A 180 -5.69 -25.46 8.63
C THR A 180 -6.54 -24.92 7.50
N GLY A 181 -6.35 -25.38 6.27
CA GLY A 181 -7.18 -25.03 5.12
C GLY A 181 -8.68 -25.29 5.35
N LYS A 182 -8.99 -26.41 6.02
CA LYS A 182 -10.37 -26.71 6.46
C LYS A 182 -10.88 -25.67 7.47
N ALA A 183 -10.08 -25.30 8.47
CA ALA A 183 -10.47 -24.32 9.46
C ALA A 183 -10.58 -22.89 8.87
N ILE A 184 -9.78 -22.55 7.85
CA ILE A 184 -9.97 -21.31 7.08
C ILE A 184 -11.35 -21.30 6.44
N ASN A 185 -11.75 -22.41 5.80
CA ASN A 185 -13.08 -22.54 5.20
C ASN A 185 -14.21 -22.42 6.25
N GLU A 186 -14.05 -23.02 7.43
CA GLU A 186 -15.00 -22.89 8.54
C GLU A 186 -15.11 -21.44 9.04
N ALA A 187 -13.99 -20.73 9.15
CA ALA A 187 -13.99 -19.31 9.53
C ALA A 187 -14.75 -18.44 8.53
N PHE A 188 -14.68 -18.73 7.22
CA PHE A 188 -15.54 -18.05 6.23
C PHE A 188 -17.02 -18.36 6.43
N ILE A 189 -17.37 -19.63 6.70
CA ILE A 189 -18.76 -20.04 6.95
C ILE A 189 -19.32 -19.38 8.22
N GLU A 190 -18.50 -19.18 9.24
CA GLU A 190 -18.89 -18.44 10.44
C GLU A 190 -19.02 -16.94 10.15
N PHE A 191 -18.06 -16.38 9.41
CA PHE A 191 -18.08 -14.97 9.04
C PHE A 191 -19.33 -14.58 8.25
N THR A 192 -19.79 -15.41 7.31
CA THR A 192 -21.02 -15.13 6.53
C THR A 192 -22.30 -15.10 7.37
N LYS A 193 -22.24 -15.57 8.63
CA LYS A 193 -23.34 -15.53 9.60
C LYS A 193 -23.25 -14.34 10.55
N HIS A 194 -22.21 -13.51 10.45
CA HIS A 194 -21.99 -12.40 11.37
C HIS A 194 -23.17 -11.40 11.33
N PRO A 195 -23.76 -11.03 12.49
CA PRO A 195 -25.02 -10.29 12.53
C PRO A 195 -24.94 -8.91 11.87
N LYS A 196 -23.77 -8.26 11.93
CA LYS A 196 -23.55 -6.93 11.33
C LYS A 196 -23.59 -6.91 9.80
N LEU A 197 -23.44 -8.05 9.11
CA LEU A 197 -23.37 -8.08 7.63
C LEU A 197 -24.65 -7.55 6.96
N LYS A 198 -25.81 -7.66 7.61
CA LYS A 198 -27.06 -7.12 7.07
C LYS A 198 -27.03 -5.60 6.97
N GLU A 199 -26.41 -4.95 7.96
CA GLU A 199 -26.40 -3.49 8.09
C GLU A 199 -25.14 -2.85 7.52
N THR A 200 -24.05 -3.62 7.40
CA THR A 200 -22.77 -3.13 6.90
C THR A 200 -22.86 -2.53 5.50
N ASP A 201 -22.00 -1.58 5.15
CA ASP A 201 -21.83 -1.12 3.77
C ASP A 201 -20.73 -1.86 3.02
N SER A 202 -19.79 -2.49 3.72
CA SER A 202 -18.63 -3.12 3.10
C SER A 202 -18.01 -4.17 4.02
N VAL A 203 -17.23 -5.08 3.42
CA VAL A 203 -16.36 -5.99 4.17
C VAL A 203 -14.95 -5.97 3.63
N ILE A 204 -14.00 -6.20 4.53
CA ILE A 204 -12.61 -6.50 4.18
C ILE A 204 -12.28 -7.91 4.63
N VAL A 205 -11.62 -8.67 3.75
CA VAL A 205 -10.98 -9.94 4.10
C VAL A 205 -9.49 -9.82 3.90
N VAL A 206 -8.71 -10.08 4.96
CA VAL A 206 -7.26 -10.11 4.92
C VAL A 206 -6.79 -11.53 5.19
N LEU A 207 -6.12 -12.13 4.23
CA LEU A 207 -5.57 -13.47 4.36
C LEU A 207 -4.05 -13.41 4.22
N MET A 208 -3.33 -13.94 5.22
CA MET A 208 -1.87 -13.87 5.27
C MET A 208 -1.28 -15.24 5.62
N SER A 209 -0.81 -15.98 4.61
CA SER A 209 -0.16 -17.29 4.79
C SER A 209 1.01 -17.49 3.81
N HIS A 210 1.53 -18.71 3.72
CA HIS A 210 2.17 -19.19 2.49
C HIS A 210 1.10 -19.47 1.44
N GLY A 211 1.52 -19.58 0.18
CA GLY A 211 0.60 -19.87 -0.91
C GLY A 211 1.32 -20.45 -2.10
N LYS A 212 0.52 -21.01 -3.00
CA LYS A 212 0.90 -21.45 -4.34
C LYS A 212 -0.16 -20.94 -5.32
N LEU A 213 0.03 -21.21 -6.61
CA LEU A 213 -0.94 -20.79 -7.62
C LEU A 213 -2.35 -21.34 -7.27
N GLY A 214 -3.31 -20.42 -7.09
CA GLY A 214 -4.71 -20.75 -6.82
C GLY A 214 -5.06 -21.17 -5.38
N ALA A 215 -4.08 -21.31 -4.47
CA ALA A 215 -4.33 -21.83 -3.13
C ALA A 215 -3.48 -21.15 -2.04
N VAL A 216 -4.06 -21.11 -0.86
CA VAL A 216 -3.46 -20.63 0.38
C VAL A 216 -3.14 -21.85 1.23
N LEU A 217 -1.93 -21.91 1.80
CA LEU A 217 -1.52 -23.07 2.58
C LEU A 217 -2.02 -22.95 4.03
N GLY A 218 -2.60 -24.04 4.54
CA GLY A 218 -2.91 -24.22 5.95
C GLY A 218 -1.66 -24.57 6.77
N VAL A 219 -1.79 -24.56 8.09
CA VAL A 219 -0.64 -24.77 9.00
C VAL A 219 -0.10 -26.19 9.02
N GLU A 220 -0.89 -27.17 8.57
CA GLU A 220 -0.50 -28.57 8.49
C GLU A 220 0.01 -28.97 7.10
N TRP A 221 0.25 -27.98 6.23
CA TRP A 221 0.68 -28.24 4.85
C TRP A 221 2.02 -28.96 4.79
N LYS A 222 2.08 -29.99 3.93
CA LYS A 222 3.28 -30.77 3.60
C LYS A 222 3.38 -30.90 2.09
N HIS A 223 4.61 -30.89 1.59
CA HIS A 223 4.90 -30.91 0.15
C HIS A 223 4.41 -32.20 -0.54
N ASP A 224 4.48 -33.34 0.17
CA ASP A 224 4.25 -34.68 -0.40
C ASP A 224 2.96 -35.34 0.12
N ASP A 225 1.96 -34.54 0.50
CA ASP A 225 0.67 -35.07 0.98
C ASP A 225 -0.29 -35.36 -0.18
N GLU A 226 -0.97 -36.52 -0.14
CA GLU A 226 -2.01 -36.86 -1.13
C GLU A 226 -3.21 -35.92 -1.04
N ASN A 227 -3.49 -35.39 0.15
CA ASN A 227 -4.54 -34.40 0.39
C ASN A 227 -3.95 -33.18 1.12
N PRO A 228 -3.31 -32.25 0.40
CA PRO A 228 -2.55 -31.18 1.02
C PRO A 228 -3.48 -30.21 1.77
N ASP A 229 -3.01 -29.75 2.93
CA ASP A 229 -3.75 -28.79 3.78
C ASP A 229 -3.80 -27.40 3.12
N GLU A 230 -4.79 -27.21 2.26
CA GLU A 230 -4.90 -26.05 1.37
C GLU A 230 -6.31 -25.48 1.36
N PHE A 231 -6.39 -24.16 1.23
CA PHE A 231 -7.63 -23.42 1.02
C PHE A 231 -7.63 -22.81 -0.39
N PRO A 232 -8.53 -23.24 -1.29
CA PRO A 232 -8.63 -22.67 -2.63
C PRO A 232 -9.04 -21.20 -2.57
N VAL A 233 -8.32 -20.33 -3.29
CA VAL A 233 -8.61 -18.88 -3.33
C VAL A 233 -10.01 -18.61 -3.89
N ASN A 234 -10.48 -19.43 -4.83
CA ASN A 234 -11.82 -19.33 -5.41
C ASN A 234 -12.93 -19.45 -4.35
N SER A 235 -12.71 -20.22 -3.28
CA SER A 235 -13.69 -20.42 -2.20
C SER A 235 -14.06 -19.11 -1.50
N ILE A 236 -13.16 -18.10 -1.49
CA ILE A 236 -13.45 -16.76 -0.93
C ILE A 236 -14.67 -16.14 -1.64
N TYR A 237 -14.63 -16.13 -2.97
CA TYR A 237 -15.66 -15.50 -3.81
C TYR A 237 -16.97 -16.27 -3.77
N GLU A 238 -16.90 -17.60 -3.63
CA GLU A 238 -18.11 -18.40 -3.43
C GLU A 238 -18.78 -18.10 -2.09
N HIS A 239 -18.00 -18.03 -0.99
CA HIS A 239 -18.53 -17.77 0.35
C HIS A 239 -19.13 -16.37 0.48
N LEU A 240 -18.50 -15.37 -0.12
CA LEU A 240 -18.96 -13.99 -0.08
C LEU A 240 -19.90 -13.61 -1.24
N GLY A 241 -20.11 -14.54 -2.17
CA GLY A 241 -21.00 -14.37 -3.30
C GLY A 241 -22.48 -14.34 -2.88
N PRO A 242 -23.38 -13.86 -3.75
CA PRO A 242 -24.78 -13.64 -3.41
C PRO A 242 -25.53 -14.93 -3.04
N GLU A 243 -25.07 -16.10 -3.52
CA GLU A 243 -25.66 -17.40 -3.20
C GLU A 243 -25.44 -17.79 -1.73
N LYS A 244 -24.20 -17.65 -1.23
CA LYS A 244 -23.85 -18.05 0.15
C LYS A 244 -23.95 -16.90 1.16
N CYS A 245 -23.82 -15.65 0.71
CA CYS A 245 -23.89 -14.45 1.56
C CYS A 245 -24.75 -13.33 0.92
N PRO A 246 -26.08 -13.50 0.86
CA PRO A 246 -26.98 -12.48 0.29
C PRO A 246 -26.95 -11.14 1.04
N ALA A 247 -26.52 -11.14 2.31
CA ALA A 247 -26.33 -9.91 3.09
C ALA A 247 -25.29 -8.94 2.50
N LEU A 248 -24.41 -9.44 1.63
CA LEU A 248 -23.37 -8.68 0.94
C LEU A 248 -23.71 -8.36 -0.52
N LEU A 249 -24.95 -8.61 -0.96
CA LEU A 249 -25.41 -8.21 -2.29
C LEU A 249 -25.24 -6.69 -2.47
N ASP A 250 -24.69 -6.27 -3.60
CA ASP A 250 -24.45 -4.86 -3.97
C ASP A 250 -23.51 -4.08 -3.04
N LYS A 251 -22.77 -4.77 -2.16
CA LYS A 251 -21.82 -4.17 -1.21
C LYS A 251 -20.38 -4.52 -1.58
N PRO A 252 -19.43 -3.56 -1.53
CA PRO A 252 -18.03 -3.82 -1.83
C PRO A 252 -17.40 -4.86 -0.89
N LYS A 253 -16.74 -5.84 -1.51
CA LYS A 253 -16.03 -6.97 -0.89
C LYS A 253 -14.55 -6.86 -1.26
N ILE A 254 -13.75 -6.36 -0.33
CA ILE A 254 -12.33 -6.04 -0.55
C ILE A 254 -11.49 -7.18 0.00
N ILE A 255 -10.71 -7.84 -0.86
CA ILE A 255 -9.89 -9.00 -0.50
C ILE A 255 -8.42 -8.61 -0.59
N ILE A 256 -7.66 -8.85 0.48
CA ILE A 256 -6.20 -8.62 0.51
C ILE A 256 -5.54 -9.97 0.81
N ILE A 257 -4.70 -10.45 -0.11
CA ILE A 257 -4.02 -11.73 0.05
C ILE A 257 -2.50 -11.52 0.05
N GLN A 258 -1.89 -11.73 1.21
CA GLN A 258 -0.44 -11.81 1.38
C GLN A 258 -0.02 -13.28 1.39
N ALA A 259 0.23 -13.83 0.20
CA ALA A 259 0.71 -15.19 0.00
C ALA A 259 1.54 -15.26 -1.31
N CYS A 260 2.51 -16.18 -1.36
CA CYS A 260 3.20 -16.48 -2.61
C CYS A 260 2.23 -17.11 -3.62
N ARG A 261 2.55 -17.01 -4.91
CA ARG A 261 1.75 -17.61 -5.99
C ARG A 261 2.52 -18.62 -6.84
N GLY A 262 3.73 -18.96 -6.42
CA GLY A 262 4.63 -19.92 -7.05
C GLY A 262 6.07 -19.68 -6.62
N ASP A 263 7.00 -20.44 -7.20
CA ASP A 263 8.41 -20.47 -6.80
C ASP A 263 9.34 -19.62 -7.67
N GLN A 264 8.82 -18.99 -8.73
CA GLN A 264 9.63 -18.19 -9.65
C GLN A 264 9.94 -16.80 -9.06
N THR A 265 11.08 -16.23 -9.44
CA THR A 265 11.43 -14.83 -9.12
C THR A 265 10.81 -13.91 -10.18
N GLY A 266 10.12 -12.83 -9.76
CA GLY A 266 9.40 -11.91 -10.66
C GLY A 266 10.27 -10.97 -11.51
N SER A 267 11.50 -11.39 -11.84
CA SER A 267 12.46 -10.64 -12.64
C SER A 267 12.80 -11.41 -13.90
N VAL A 268 12.61 -10.78 -15.06
CA VAL A 268 13.07 -11.29 -16.37
C VAL A 268 14.21 -10.40 -16.85
N CYS A 269 15.29 -11.01 -17.36
CA CYS A 269 16.38 -10.28 -17.99
C CYS A 269 15.98 -9.99 -19.45
N ILE A 270 15.76 -8.72 -19.79
CA ILE A 270 15.46 -8.31 -21.17
C ILE A 270 16.80 -7.93 -21.81
N SER A 271 17.13 -8.57 -22.93
CA SER A 271 18.25 -8.16 -23.80
C SER A 271 17.65 -7.49 -25.04
N ASP A 272 18.06 -6.24 -25.29
CA ASP A 272 17.61 -5.47 -26.45
C ASP A 272 18.20 -6.08 -27.73
N SER A 273 17.45 -6.96 -28.36
CA SER A 273 17.72 -7.48 -29.71
C SER A 273 16.38 -7.59 -30.43
N GLY A 274 16.17 -6.70 -31.39
CA GLY A 274 14.87 -6.45 -32.01
C GLY A 274 14.41 -7.49 -33.05
N ASN A 275 13.11 -7.38 -33.33
CA ASN A 275 12.29 -7.99 -34.41
C ASN A 275 11.86 -9.46 -34.17
N GLN A 276 10.62 -9.89 -34.44
CA GLN A 276 9.55 -9.40 -35.32
C GLN A 276 8.16 -9.94 -34.85
N ALA A 277 7.09 -9.37 -35.42
CA ALA A 277 5.66 -9.52 -35.10
C ALA A 277 5.03 -10.89 -35.40
N GLU A 278 3.84 -11.14 -34.82
CA GLU A 278 2.73 -11.82 -35.50
C GLU A 278 1.36 -11.38 -34.95
N GLU A 279 0.40 -11.30 -35.87
CA GLU A 279 -0.95 -10.73 -35.82
C GLU A 279 -1.98 -11.88 -35.93
N PHE A 280 -3.13 -11.84 -35.23
CA PHE A 280 -4.37 -12.51 -35.69
C PHE A 280 -5.65 -11.81 -35.19
N LEU A 281 -6.63 -11.74 -36.10
CA LEU A 281 -7.92 -11.02 -36.10
C LEU A 281 -9.12 -11.79 -35.47
N HIS A 282 -10.19 -11.03 -35.14
CA HIS A 282 -11.56 -11.37 -34.62
C HIS A 282 -12.51 -12.09 -35.63
N PRO A 283 -13.89 -12.22 -35.50
CA PRO A 283 -14.91 -12.10 -34.40
C PRO A 283 -16.02 -13.21 -34.38
N ALA A 284 -16.99 -13.17 -33.43
CA ALA A 284 -18.42 -13.63 -33.53
C ALA A 284 -19.13 -13.53 -32.16
N ALA A 285 -20.44 -13.29 -31.97
CA ALA A 285 -21.57 -12.80 -32.75
C ALA A 285 -22.63 -12.35 -31.71
N ALA A 286 -23.41 -11.32 -32.02
CA ALA A 286 -24.55 -10.89 -31.21
C ALA A 286 -25.74 -11.86 -31.40
N GLY A 287 -26.36 -12.29 -30.29
CA GLY A 287 -27.57 -13.09 -30.29
C GLY A 287 -28.59 -12.51 -29.30
N ASP A 288 -29.78 -12.18 -29.83
CA ASP A 288 -30.99 -11.78 -29.11
C ASP A 288 -31.37 -12.76 -27.99
N LEU A 289 -31.83 -12.25 -26.85
CA LEU A 289 -32.67 -13.01 -25.91
C LEU A 289 -33.69 -12.10 -25.21
N LEU A 290 -34.95 -12.51 -25.34
CA LEU A 290 -36.18 -11.90 -24.84
C LEU A 290 -36.26 -11.86 -23.31
N GLU A 291 -36.95 -10.84 -22.81
CA GLU A 291 -37.26 -10.59 -21.40
C GLU A 291 -38.14 -11.68 -20.79
N ASP A 292 -37.64 -12.33 -19.73
CA ASP A 292 -38.43 -13.02 -18.71
C ASP A 292 -38.07 -12.44 -17.34
N ASN A 293 -39.08 -12.18 -16.50
CA ASN A 293 -39.00 -11.55 -15.17
C ASN A 293 -38.28 -12.41 -14.10
N LEU A 294 -37.09 -12.90 -14.39
CA LEU A 294 -36.14 -13.50 -13.45
C LEU A 294 -35.11 -12.45 -13.06
N ARG A 295 -34.96 -12.14 -11.76
CA ARG A 295 -33.84 -11.30 -11.29
C ARG A 295 -32.54 -12.10 -11.44
N PHE A 296 -31.89 -12.01 -12.61
CA PHE A 296 -30.55 -12.51 -12.84
C PHE A 296 -29.55 -11.66 -12.05
N VAL A 297 -29.16 -12.13 -10.87
CA VAL A 297 -28.07 -11.52 -10.11
C VAL A 297 -26.75 -12.09 -10.63
N HIS A 298 -25.75 -11.23 -10.86
CA HIS A 298 -24.41 -11.67 -11.24
C HIS A 298 -23.81 -12.60 -10.17
N LYS A 299 -23.29 -13.75 -10.58
CA LYS A 299 -22.70 -14.76 -9.68
C LYS A 299 -21.51 -14.21 -8.87
N GLU A 300 -20.78 -13.24 -9.40
CA GLU A 300 -19.67 -12.55 -8.74
C GLU A 300 -19.74 -11.05 -9.08
N LYS A 301 -20.02 -10.20 -8.08
CA LYS A 301 -20.13 -8.75 -8.24
C LYS A 301 -19.64 -8.01 -7.00
N ASP A 302 -19.16 -6.79 -7.20
CA ASP A 302 -18.69 -5.88 -6.16
C ASP A 302 -17.46 -6.39 -5.41
N PHE A 303 -16.59 -7.15 -6.09
CA PHE A 303 -15.30 -7.57 -5.53
C PHE A 303 -14.15 -6.69 -6.01
N ILE A 304 -13.13 -6.57 -5.18
CA ILE A 304 -11.78 -6.15 -5.60
C ILE A 304 -10.76 -6.90 -4.77
N SER A 305 -9.74 -7.46 -5.42
CA SER A 305 -8.70 -8.22 -4.73
C SER A 305 -7.34 -7.58 -4.97
N LEU A 306 -6.52 -7.42 -3.91
CA LEU A 306 -5.11 -7.06 -4.03
C LEU A 306 -4.26 -8.22 -3.53
N LEU A 307 -3.51 -8.82 -4.45
CA LEU A 307 -2.60 -9.94 -4.16
C LEU A 307 -1.17 -9.40 -4.08
N SER A 308 -0.37 -9.95 -3.16
CA SER A 308 0.99 -9.46 -2.90
C SER A 308 1.95 -9.57 -4.08
N CYS A 309 1.65 -10.43 -5.06
CA CYS A 309 2.55 -10.72 -6.15
C CYS A 309 1.78 -11.15 -7.42
N THR A 310 2.41 -10.98 -8.58
CA THR A 310 1.93 -11.51 -9.85
C THR A 310 1.91 -13.06 -9.81
N PRO A 311 1.14 -13.73 -10.67
CA PRO A 311 1.18 -15.19 -10.78
C PRO A 311 2.63 -15.71 -10.84
N ASP A 312 2.86 -16.87 -10.20
CA ASP A 312 4.14 -17.59 -10.16
C ASP A 312 5.29 -16.91 -9.38
N THR A 313 5.06 -15.75 -8.75
CA THR A 313 6.13 -15.01 -8.07
C THR A 313 6.06 -15.05 -6.55
N LYS A 314 7.19 -14.75 -5.90
CA LYS A 314 7.35 -14.73 -4.44
C LYS A 314 6.97 -13.38 -3.82
N ALA A 315 6.40 -13.44 -2.62
CA ALA A 315 6.15 -12.28 -1.79
C ALA A 315 7.21 -12.15 -0.68
N PHE A 316 7.79 -10.96 -0.50
CA PHE A 316 8.90 -10.75 0.42
C PHE A 316 8.46 -10.17 1.76
N ARG A 317 9.17 -10.58 2.82
CA ARG A 317 8.97 -10.12 4.19
C ARG A 317 10.28 -9.76 4.88
N CYS A 318 10.27 -8.66 5.63
CA CYS A 318 11.31 -8.32 6.58
C CYS A 318 10.95 -8.87 7.97
N ARG A 319 11.86 -9.62 8.61
CA ARG A 319 11.61 -10.22 9.94
C ARG A 319 11.24 -9.21 11.01
N ALA A 320 11.85 -8.01 10.99
CA ALA A 320 11.62 -6.98 12.01
C ALA A 320 10.43 -6.06 11.71
N ARG A 321 10.02 -5.94 10.43
CA ARG A 321 9.09 -4.90 9.97
C ARG A 321 7.80 -5.43 9.35
N GLY A 322 7.70 -6.73 9.09
CA GLY A 322 6.58 -7.33 8.36
C GLY A 322 6.79 -7.35 6.84
N SER A 323 5.75 -7.69 6.09
CA SER A 323 5.76 -7.77 4.64
C SER A 323 5.74 -6.39 3.98
N HIS A 324 6.28 -6.30 2.76
CA HIS A 324 6.27 -5.04 2.02
C HIS A 324 4.84 -4.62 1.63
N LEU A 325 4.00 -5.58 1.22
CA LEU A 325 2.61 -5.28 0.88
C LEU A 325 1.88 -4.63 2.06
N ILE A 326 1.97 -5.23 3.25
CA ILE A 326 1.25 -4.74 4.43
C ILE A 326 1.80 -3.38 4.87
N GLN A 327 3.12 -3.19 4.82
CA GLN A 327 3.72 -1.88 5.10
C GLN A 327 3.21 -0.79 4.14
N TYR A 328 3.16 -1.05 2.83
CA TYR A 328 2.72 -0.07 1.84
C TYR A 328 1.21 0.18 1.91
N ILE A 329 0.41 -0.85 2.17
CA ILE A 329 -1.03 -0.71 2.48
C ILE A 329 -1.18 0.25 3.66
N VAL A 330 -0.51 -0.02 4.78
CA VAL A 330 -0.62 0.80 5.99
C VAL A 330 -0.15 2.23 5.77
N GLU A 331 0.93 2.44 5.02
CA GLU A 331 1.45 3.77 4.64
C GLU A 331 0.41 4.55 3.82
N ILE A 332 -0.06 3.97 2.72
CA ILE A 332 -0.98 4.63 1.77
C ILE A 332 -2.36 4.83 2.38
N PHE A 333 -2.97 3.81 3.00
CA PHE A 333 -4.31 3.96 3.58
C PHE A 333 -4.32 4.96 4.75
N ASN A 334 -3.25 5.08 5.54
CA ASN A 334 -3.23 6.09 6.59
C ASN A 334 -3.12 7.53 6.07
N THR A 335 -2.61 7.70 4.85
CA THR A 335 -2.34 9.00 4.26
C THR A 335 -3.48 9.46 3.36
N ASP A 336 -4.10 8.53 2.61
CA ASP A 336 -4.95 8.87 1.47
C ASP A 336 -6.39 8.31 1.54
N ALA A 337 -6.72 7.46 2.53
CA ALA A 337 -8.04 6.79 2.58
C ALA A 337 -9.21 7.71 2.96
N ASP A 338 -8.90 8.93 3.40
CA ASP A 338 -9.89 9.96 3.68
C ASP A 338 -10.52 10.55 2.42
N THR A 339 -9.82 10.49 1.29
CA THR A 339 -10.18 11.20 0.05
C THR A 339 -10.09 10.36 -1.21
N LEU A 340 -9.36 9.24 -1.21
CA LEU A 340 -9.22 8.36 -2.37
C LEU A 340 -10.08 7.10 -2.24
N TYR A 341 -10.58 6.61 -3.38
CA TYR A 341 -11.34 5.38 -3.46
C TYR A 341 -10.41 4.16 -3.56
N ILE A 342 -10.93 2.98 -3.21
CA ILE A 342 -10.14 1.75 -3.04
C ILE A 342 -9.24 1.37 -4.22
N GLN A 343 -9.71 1.52 -5.46
CA GLN A 343 -8.91 1.17 -6.64
C GLN A 343 -7.69 2.09 -6.77
N GLU A 344 -7.83 3.38 -6.44
CA GLU A 344 -6.73 4.34 -6.48
C GLU A 344 -5.74 4.10 -5.33
N LEU A 345 -6.24 3.73 -4.13
CA LEU A 345 -5.40 3.32 -3.01
C LEU A 345 -4.55 2.09 -3.38
N PHE A 346 -5.17 1.07 -4.00
CA PHE A 346 -4.45 -0.10 -4.50
C PHE A 346 -3.45 0.25 -5.60
N ARG A 347 -3.79 1.14 -6.53
CA ARG A 347 -2.86 1.63 -7.56
C ARG A 347 -1.65 2.32 -6.95
N LYS A 348 -1.83 3.17 -5.93
CA LYS A 348 -0.72 3.81 -5.18
C LYS A 348 0.15 2.78 -4.44
N VAL A 349 -0.45 1.74 -3.86
CA VAL A 349 0.30 0.62 -3.26
C VAL A 349 1.16 -0.09 -4.31
N MET A 350 0.61 -0.37 -5.49
CA MET A 350 1.36 -0.97 -6.60
C MET A 350 2.51 -0.05 -7.07
N LEU A 351 2.26 1.25 -7.18
CA LEU A 351 3.29 2.23 -7.53
C LEU A 351 4.47 2.22 -6.54
N ARG A 352 4.20 1.96 -5.26
CA ARG A 352 5.26 1.87 -4.24
C ARG A 352 6.23 0.73 -4.53
N PHE A 353 5.76 -0.37 -5.11
CA PHE A 353 6.62 -1.49 -5.52
C PHE A 353 7.55 -1.14 -6.69
N GLU A 354 7.16 -0.22 -7.58
CA GLU A 354 8.04 0.24 -8.67
C GLU A 354 9.27 0.98 -8.13
N SER A 355 9.05 1.83 -7.12
CA SER A 355 10.11 2.58 -6.44
C SER A 355 11.06 1.71 -5.59
N PHE A 356 10.74 0.44 -5.38
CA PHE A 356 11.47 -0.47 -4.50
C PHE A 356 12.12 -1.61 -5.30
N ALA A 357 13.45 -1.55 -5.48
CA ALA A 357 14.24 -2.66 -6.01
C ALA A 357 15.25 -3.14 -4.96
N PHE A 358 15.09 -4.37 -4.47
CA PHE A 358 16.06 -4.97 -3.54
C PHE A 358 16.87 -6.05 -4.24
N LYS A 359 18.17 -5.80 -4.45
CA LYS A 359 19.18 -6.80 -4.86
C LYS A 359 18.68 -7.80 -5.92
N HIS A 360 18.16 -7.29 -7.03
CA HIS A 360 17.62 -8.04 -8.19
C HIS A 360 16.24 -8.72 -8.02
N ASN A 361 15.63 -8.70 -6.84
CA ASN A 361 14.27 -9.22 -6.65
C ASN A 361 13.24 -8.11 -6.88
N ARG A 362 12.36 -8.33 -7.86
CA ARG A 362 11.17 -7.51 -8.14
C ARG A 362 9.94 -8.18 -7.54
N GLN A 363 9.10 -7.41 -6.88
CA GLN A 363 7.76 -7.80 -6.46
C GLN A 363 6.81 -6.74 -7.01
N MET A 364 5.65 -7.16 -7.50
CA MET A 364 4.58 -6.26 -7.93
C MET A 364 3.26 -6.80 -7.41
N ALA A 365 2.57 -6.02 -6.57
CA ALA A 365 1.22 -6.36 -6.16
C ALA A 365 0.28 -6.28 -7.38
N THR A 366 -0.81 -7.04 -7.37
CA THR A 366 -1.72 -7.11 -8.52
C THR A 366 -3.16 -6.98 -8.06
N ILE A 367 -3.92 -6.12 -8.74
CA ILE A 367 -5.37 -6.06 -8.61
C ILE A 367 -5.97 -7.18 -9.45
N GLU A 368 -6.77 -8.05 -8.83
CA GLU A 368 -7.47 -9.14 -9.52
C GLU A 368 -8.97 -9.15 -9.18
N ARG A 369 -9.76 -9.79 -10.06
CA ARG A 369 -11.21 -9.98 -9.90
C ARG A 369 -11.94 -8.71 -9.46
N CYS A 370 -11.60 -7.60 -10.11
CA CYS A 370 -12.24 -6.32 -9.87
C CYS A 370 -13.58 -6.28 -10.62
N THR A 371 -14.67 -6.42 -9.87
CA THR A 371 -16.07 -6.33 -10.34
C THR A 371 -16.83 -5.22 -9.63
N LEU A 372 -16.11 -4.25 -9.05
CA LEU A 372 -16.71 -3.03 -8.51
C LEU A 372 -17.32 -2.19 -9.64
N LEU A 373 -18.57 -1.78 -9.46
CA LEU A 373 -19.27 -0.91 -10.42
C LEU A 373 -19.23 0.57 -10.04
N LYS A 374 -18.82 0.86 -8.80
CA LYS A 374 -18.82 2.20 -8.19
C LYS A 374 -17.53 2.43 -7.42
N GLN A 375 -17.24 3.70 -7.14
CA GLN A 375 -16.15 4.11 -6.27
C GLN A 375 -16.53 3.82 -4.81
N PHE A 376 -15.63 3.16 -4.08
CA PHE A 376 -15.78 2.95 -2.65
C PHE A 376 -14.77 3.79 -1.87
N TYR A 377 -15.28 4.66 -1.01
CA TYR A 377 -14.51 5.51 -0.11
C TYR A 377 -14.67 5.04 1.35
N PHE A 378 -13.60 5.22 2.14
CA PHE A 378 -13.59 4.73 3.52
C PHE A 378 -14.19 5.68 4.52
N TYR A 379 -14.12 7.01 4.34
CA TYR A 379 -14.55 8.00 5.32
C TYR A 379 -14.05 7.72 6.76
N PRO A 380 -12.73 7.61 7.00
CA PRO A 380 -12.19 7.31 8.33
C PRO A 380 -12.67 8.32 9.38
N GLY A 381 -13.14 7.84 10.54
CA GLY A 381 -13.68 8.68 11.62
C GLY A 381 -15.13 9.14 11.43
N LEU A 382 -15.85 8.65 10.42
CA LEU A 382 -17.24 9.00 10.19
C LEU A 382 -18.13 8.58 11.37
N GLY A 383 -18.75 9.55 12.04
CA GLY A 383 -19.64 9.30 13.18
C GLY A 383 -18.94 9.21 14.54
N ASP A 384 -17.65 9.51 14.61
CA ASP A 384 -16.96 9.81 15.87
C ASP A 384 -17.40 11.19 16.37
N THR A 385 -17.95 11.26 17.57
CA THR A 385 -18.45 12.51 18.18
C THR A 385 -17.36 13.32 18.88
N ASN A 386 -16.07 13.00 18.70
CA ASN A 386 -14.97 13.65 19.41
C ASN A 386 -14.47 14.93 18.72
N HIS A 387 -15.39 15.86 18.49
CA HIS A 387 -15.05 17.28 18.31
C HIS A 387 -15.96 18.10 19.23
N SER A 388 -15.46 18.35 20.44
CA SER A 388 -15.92 19.38 21.36
C SER A 388 -14.69 20.04 21.95
#